data_AF-A0A522AKN9-F1
#
_entry.id   AF-A0A522AKN9-F1
#
_cell.length_a   1.000
_cell.length_b   1.000
_cell.length_c   1.000
_cell.angle_alpha   90.00
_cell.angle_beta   90.00
_cell.angle_gamma   90.00
#
_symmetry.space_group_name_H-M   'P 1'
#
loop_
_entity.id
_entity.type
_entity.pdbx_description
1 polymer ?
#
loop_
_entity_poly.entity_id
_entity_poly.type
_entity_poly.pdbx_seq_one_letter_code
_entity_poly.pdbx_strand_id
1 'polypeptide(L)' 'MRLIFAEQAWDDYLYRQKTDKKLLERINALIKDISRTP' A
#
# COMPACT_ATOMS: atom_id res chain seq x y z
N MET A 1 -2.93 -4.72 13.33
CA MET A 1 -1.94 -3.62 13.23
C MET A 1 -2.61 -2.37 12.65
N ARG A 2 -2.34 -1.17 13.17
CA ARG A 2 -2.84 0.08 12.55
C ARG A 2 -1.88 0.47 11.41
N LEU A 3 -2.36 0.46 10.17
CA LEU A 3 -1.64 1.01 9.03
C LEU A 3 -1.76 2.52 9.05
N ILE A 4 -0.64 3.22 9.17
CA ILE A 4 -0.56 4.67 9.12
C ILE A 4 0.31 5.00 7.92
N PHE A 5 -0.28 5.68 6.94
CA PHE A 5 0.46 6.25 5.81
C PHE A 5 0.79 7.71 6.13
N ALA A 6 1.98 8.15 5.74
CA ALA A 6 2.27 9.58 5.66
C ALA A 6 1.44 10.19 4.51
N GLU A 7 1.09 11.48 4.59
CA GLU A 7 0.28 12.16 3.56
C GLU A 7 0.88 11.98 2.15
N GLN A 8 2.19 12.21 2.00
CA GLN A 8 2.89 12.03 0.73
C GLN A 8 2.78 10.59 0.20
N ALA A 9 2.87 9.59 1.09
CA ALA A 9 2.74 8.19 0.71
C ALA A 9 1.30 7.83 0.35
N TRP A 10 0.32 8.51 0.94
CA TRP A 10 -1.10 8.34 0.62
C TRP A 10 -1.43 8.89 -0.77
N ASP A 11 -0.91 10.07 -1.11
CA ASP A 11 -1.07 10.66 -2.45
C ASP A 11 -0.43 9.77 -3.53
N ASP A 12 0.78 9.25 -3.28
CA ASP A 12 1.45 8.31 -4.18
C ASP A 12 0.66 7.00 -4.33
N TYR A 13 0.06 6.50 -3.25
CA TYR A 13 -0.77 5.31 -3.28
C TYR A 13 -2.04 5.53 -4.13
N LEU A 14 -2.69 6.70 -3.99
CA LEU A 14 -3.85 7.08 -4.80
C LEU A 14 -3.49 7.29 -6.27
N TYR A 15 -2.34 7.90 -6.57
CA TYR A 15 -1.85 8.03 -7.93
C TYR A 15 -1.61 6.65 -8.57
N ARG A 16 -0.96 5.74 -7.84
CA ARG A 16 -0.68 4.37 -8.30
C ARG A 16 -1.96 3.56 -8.50
N GLN A 17 -3.02 3.82 -7.74
CA GLN A 17 -4.31 3.17 -7.96
C GLN A 17 -4.91 3.46 -9.36
N LYS A 18 -4.66 4.68 -9.88
CA LYS A 18 -5.14 5.10 -11.20
C LYS A 18 -4.19 4.73 -12.33
N THR A 19 -2.88 4.76 -12.05
CA THR A 19 -1.84 4.64 -13.09
C THR A 19 -1.30 3.21 -13.23
N ASP A 20 -1.15 2.46 -12.14
CA ASP A 20 -0.56 1.11 -12.15
C ASP A 20 -1.12 0.20 -11.05
N LYS A 21 -2.13 -0.59 -11.43
CA LYS A 21 -2.77 -1.57 -10.53
C LYS A 21 -1.87 -2.74 -10.16
N LYS A 22 -0.91 -3.16 -11.02
CA LYS A 22 -0.02 -4.29 -10.71
C LYS A 22 0.90 -3.94 -9.54
N LEU A 23 1.42 -2.72 -9.53
CA LEU A 23 2.25 -2.26 -8.44
C LEU A 23 1.43 -2.06 -7.16
N LEU A 24 0.19 -1.57 -7.27
CA LEU A 24 -0.74 -1.49 -6.14
C LEU A 24 -1.02 -2.86 -5.49
N GLU A 25 -1.24 -3.88 -6.31
CA GLU A 25 -1.46 -5.26 -5.83
C GLU A 25 -0.26 -5.80 -5.06
N ARG A 26 0.97 -5.53 -5.54
CA ARG A 26 2.20 -5.91 -4.83
C ARG A 26 2.33 -5.23 -3.47
N ILE A 27 2.06 -3.92 -3.40
CA ILE A 27 2.09 -3.16 -2.15
C ILE A 27 1.07 -3.76 -1.15
N ASN A 28 -0.14 -4.05 -1.61
CA ASN A 28 -1.17 -4.66 -0.77
C ASN A 28 -0.81 -6.06 -0.29
N ALA A 29 -0.17 -6.87 -1.15
CA ALA A 29 0.31 -8.19 -0.77
C ALA A 29 1.38 -8.10 0.34
N LEU A 30 2.35 -7.19 0.19
CA LEU A 30 3.38 -6.96 1.20
C LEU A 30 2.78 -6.50 2.53
N ILE A 31 1.88 -5.51 2.51
CA ILE A 31 1.17 -5.04 3.70
C ILE A 31 0.45 -6.19 4.41
N LYS A 32 -0.22 -7.05 3.64
CA LYS A 32 -0.94 -8.22 4.19
C LYS A 32 0.01 -9.24 4.80
N ASP A 33 1.18 -9.45 4.19
CA ASP A 33 2.20 -10.39 4.67
C ASP A 33 2.82 -9.92 5.99
N ILE A 34 3.22 -8.65 6.06
CA ILE A 34 3.77 -8.03 7.29
C ILE A 34 2.72 -8.00 8.41
N SER A 35 1.43 -7.86 8.07
CA SER A 35 0.33 -7.89 9.04
C SER A 35 0.01 -9.30 9.57
N ARG A 36 0.35 -10.37 8.83
CA ARG A 36 0.11 -11.76 9.28
C ARG A 36 1.14 -12.27 10.28
N THR A 37 2.31 -11.63 10.35
CA THR A 37 3.42 -12.05 11.23
C THR A 37 3.96 -10.81 11.94
N PRO A 38 3.40 -10.44 13.11
CA PRO A 38 3.92 -9.34 13.92
C PRO A 38 5.31 -9.63 14.48
#